data_AF-A0A7S8EA42-F1
#
_entry.id   AF-A0A7S8EA42-F1
#
_cell.length_a   1.000
_cell.length_b   1.000
_cell.length_c   1.000
_cell.angle_alpha   90.00
_cell.angle_beta   90.00
_cell.angle_gamma   90.00
#
_symmetry.space_group_name_H-M   'P 1'
#
loop_
_entity.id
_entity.type
_entity.pdbx_description
1 polymer ?
#
loop_
_entity_poly.entity_id
_entity_poly.type
_entity_poly.pdbx_seq_one_letter_code
_entity_poly.pdbx_strand_id
1 'polypeptide(L)'
;MSESYTPHITPPRDSKYSRARHVVSWWGLFIGLVIGLSGGLFYAWNIAPLEEFDTTPRQLNPESKTDYVVAIMLSHAYNSDLGQTINRLSELNLGLDPIGSVATAACDLARSGYVDSSAGVRAIRYMQTFYELQGRQSCADSLLPEVEVVLEATISVPTATPTLPPPPTKTPTLRPDAESTQAAFVVVPTSVPERAYEGGIGGTYCDSELSGLIEVRVVDFNGQGIGGEMIRVRWDGGEDRFVTGLKPERDVEYADFKMEAGRSYIVDMPGLSDPISSAINANPCTTASGEQAVTSYYVTFRRVG
;
A
#
# COMPACT_ATOMS: atom_id res chain seq x y z
N MET A 1 102.29 7.51 -41.79
CA MET A 1 102.30 8.66 -40.87
C MET A 1 101.03 9.44 -41.09
N SER A 2 100.00 9.16 -40.30
CA SER A 2 98.84 10.03 -40.03
C SER A 2 97.83 9.23 -39.19
N GLU A 3 98.06 9.21 -37.87
CA GLU A 3 97.04 8.87 -36.88
C GLU A 3 95.91 9.90 -36.94
N SER A 4 94.67 9.43 -37.03
CA SER A 4 93.48 10.29 -37.09
C SER A 4 92.51 9.91 -35.96
N TYR A 5 92.75 10.54 -34.82
CA TYR A 5 91.83 11.00 -33.77
C TYR A 5 90.38 10.47 -33.79
N THR A 6 90.06 9.55 -32.87
CA THR A 6 88.69 9.22 -32.46
C THR A 6 88.29 10.09 -31.27
N PRO A 7 87.20 10.89 -31.35
CA PRO A 7 86.74 11.67 -30.22
C PRO A 7 86.11 10.76 -29.16
N HIS A 8 86.60 10.86 -27.91
CA HIS A 8 85.99 10.22 -26.76
C HIS A 8 84.63 10.87 -26.45
N ILE A 9 83.55 10.23 -26.87
CA ILE A 9 82.19 10.55 -26.42
C ILE A 9 82.07 10.04 -24.98
N THR A 10 82.04 10.97 -24.03
CA THR A 10 81.74 10.66 -22.63
C THR A 10 80.23 10.44 -22.48
N PRO A 11 79.78 9.34 -21.83
CA PRO A 11 78.35 9.14 -21.62
C PRO A 11 77.78 10.22 -20.70
N PRO A 12 76.53 10.66 -20.92
CA PRO A 12 75.90 11.66 -20.06
C PRO A 12 75.85 11.15 -18.62
N ARG A 13 76.24 12.01 -17.67
CA ARG A 13 76.16 11.72 -16.24
C ARG A 13 74.70 11.49 -15.84
N ASP A 14 74.38 10.29 -15.39
CA ASP A 14 73.13 9.98 -14.71
C ASP A 14 72.96 10.89 -13.49
N SER A 15 72.11 11.91 -13.61
CA SER A 15 71.73 12.76 -12.49
C SER A 15 70.76 11.97 -11.59
N LYS A 16 71.31 11.33 -10.55
CA LYS A 16 70.58 10.56 -9.52
C LYS A 16 69.59 11.36 -8.65
N TYR A 17 69.24 12.60 -9.01
CA TYR A 17 68.40 13.48 -8.19
C TYR A 17 67.22 14.07 -8.96
N SER A 18 66.38 13.19 -9.54
CA SER A 18 64.99 13.52 -9.85
C SER A 18 64.10 12.86 -8.80
N ARG A 19 63.98 13.49 -7.62
CA ARG A 19 62.97 13.11 -6.63
C ARG A 19 61.70 13.87 -6.99
N ALA A 20 60.73 13.18 -7.58
CA ALA A 20 59.39 13.74 -7.80
C ALA A 20 58.85 14.25 -6.46
N ARG A 21 58.78 15.57 -6.30
CA ARG A 21 58.10 16.18 -5.15
C ARG A 21 56.62 15.90 -5.34
N HIS A 22 56.07 14.98 -4.55
CA HIS A 22 54.62 14.87 -4.41
C HIS A 22 54.12 16.20 -3.86
N VAL A 23 53.54 17.02 -4.74
CA VAL A 23 53.09 18.39 -4.44
C VAL A 23 51.89 18.38 -3.47
N VAL A 24 51.26 17.22 -3.30
CA VAL A 24 50.09 17.01 -2.45
C VAL A 24 50.46 16.08 -1.30
N SER A 25 50.48 16.63 -0.09
CA SER A 25 50.58 15.83 1.13
C SER A 25 49.23 15.16 1.39
N TRP A 26 49.16 13.84 1.18
CA TRP A 26 47.95 13.05 1.40
C TRP A 26 47.37 13.23 2.82
N TRP A 27 48.26 13.34 3.81
CA TRP A 27 47.89 13.64 5.20
C TRP A 27 47.25 15.02 5.35
N GLY A 28 47.75 16.03 4.65
CA GLY A 28 47.15 17.37 4.67
C GLY A 28 45.75 17.39 4.07
N LEU A 29 45.52 16.61 3.01
CA LEU A 29 44.21 16.47 2.39
C LEU A 29 43.22 15.78 3.34
N PHE A 30 43.64 14.70 4.00
CA PHE A 30 42.81 13.98 4.97
C PHE A 30 42.41 14.86 6.16
N ILE A 31 43.37 15.60 6.73
CA ILE A 31 43.10 16.51 7.85
C ILE A 31 42.15 17.63 7.42
N GLY A 32 42.35 18.23 6.24
CA GLY A 32 41.46 19.25 5.71
C GLY A 32 40.03 18.74 5.50
N LEU A 33 39.87 17.52 4.98
CA LEU A 33 38.57 16.89 4.78
C LEU A 33 37.86 16.61 6.11
N VAL A 34 38.57 16.08 7.10
CA VAL A 34 38.01 15.81 8.43
C VAL A 34 37.56 17.10 9.11
N ILE A 35 38.38 18.15 9.05
CA ILE A 35 38.03 19.46 9.63
C ILE A 35 36.83 20.07 8.90
N GLY A 36 36.79 19.99 7.57
CA GLY A 36 35.67 20.50 6.77
C GLY A 36 34.35 19.80 7.06
N LEU A 37 34.37 18.46 7.11
CA LEU A 37 33.19 17.66 7.46
C LEU A 37 32.72 17.94 8.88
N SER A 38 33.65 17.95 9.84
CA SER A 38 33.31 18.19 11.25
C SER A 38 32.74 19.60 11.45
N GLY A 39 33.33 20.61 10.80
CA GLY A 39 32.84 21.99 10.86
C GLY A 39 31.48 22.17 10.19
N GLY A 40 31.29 21.60 9.00
CA GLY A 40 30.01 21.66 8.28
C GLY A 40 28.89 20.97 9.05
N LEU A 41 29.17 19.81 9.65
CA LEU A 41 28.22 19.05 10.45
C LEU A 41 27.88 19.77 11.76
N PHE A 42 28.87 20.35 12.44
CA PHE A 42 28.64 21.18 13.63
C PHE A 42 27.77 22.39 13.32
N TYR A 43 28.02 23.06 12.19
CA TYR A 43 27.21 24.19 11.72
C TYR A 43 25.76 23.77 11.45
N ALA A 44 25.57 22.68 10.71
CA ALA A 44 24.24 22.15 10.40
C ALA A 44 23.45 21.75 11.66
N TRP A 45 24.10 21.22 12.70
CA TRP A 45 23.38 20.83 13.92
C TRP A 45 23.19 21.95 14.95
N ASN A 46 24.14 22.87 15.13
CA ASN A 46 24.08 23.86 16.21
C ASN A 46 23.62 25.24 15.77
N ILE A 47 23.87 25.62 14.51
CA ILE A 47 23.60 26.99 14.03
C ILE A 47 22.34 27.01 13.16
N ALA A 48 22.15 25.99 12.32
CA ALA A 48 21.00 25.88 11.44
C ALA A 48 20.38 24.47 11.50
N PRO A 49 19.88 24.04 12.69
CA PRO A 49 19.19 22.77 12.80
C PRO A 49 18.04 22.69 11.78
N LEU A 50 17.86 21.53 11.18
CA LEU A 50 16.74 21.28 10.26
C LEU A 50 15.44 21.33 11.08
N GLU A 51 14.66 22.40 10.93
CA GLU A 51 13.30 22.43 11.42
C GLU A 51 12.44 21.63 10.44
N GLU A 52 12.06 20.41 10.81
CA GLU A 52 10.97 19.69 10.16
C GLU A 52 9.69 20.47 10.44
N PHE A 53 9.28 21.34 9.52
CA PHE A 53 7.98 21.97 9.62
C PHE A 53 6.92 20.88 9.43
N ASP A 54 6.17 20.60 10.49
CA ASP A 54 4.93 19.84 10.41
C ASP A 54 4.00 20.56 9.43
N THR A 55 4.00 20.08 8.19
CA THR A 55 3.11 20.61 7.16
C THR A 55 1.70 20.16 7.50
N THR A 56 0.94 21.07 8.10
CA THR A 56 -0.47 20.80 8.40
C THR A 56 -1.24 20.58 7.09
N PRO A 57 -2.25 19.70 7.03
CA PRO A 57 -2.98 19.39 5.79
C PRO A 57 -3.55 20.62 5.05
N ARG A 58 -3.77 21.74 5.76
CA ARG A 58 -4.20 23.03 5.19
C ARG A 58 -3.17 23.68 4.28
N GLN A 59 -1.89 23.49 4.57
CA GLN A 59 -0.75 24.13 3.92
C GLN A 59 -0.31 23.43 2.64
N LEU A 60 -0.90 22.25 2.33
CA LEU A 60 -0.64 21.53 1.09
C LEU A 60 -0.99 22.39 -0.14
N ASN A 61 -0.24 22.20 -1.22
CA ASN A 61 -0.59 22.77 -2.52
C ASN A 61 -1.91 22.12 -3.04
N PRO A 62 -2.62 22.75 -3.99
CA PRO A 62 -3.92 22.26 -4.45
C PRO A 62 -3.92 20.83 -5.01
N GLU A 63 -2.87 20.43 -5.72
CA GLU A 63 -2.75 19.08 -6.29
C GLU A 63 -2.58 18.02 -5.19
N SER A 64 -1.65 18.24 -4.26
CA SER A 64 -1.44 17.36 -3.11
C SER A 64 -2.64 17.31 -2.15
N LYS A 65 -3.47 18.36 -2.12
CA LYS A 65 -4.75 18.30 -1.40
C LYS A 65 -5.70 17.30 -2.04
N THR A 66 -5.78 17.25 -3.36
CA THR A 66 -6.61 16.27 -4.09
C THR A 66 -6.15 14.84 -3.79
N ASP A 67 -4.84 14.58 -3.80
CA ASP A 67 -4.28 13.27 -3.40
C ASP A 67 -4.63 12.91 -1.96
N TYR A 68 -4.58 13.88 -1.06
CA TYR A 68 -4.95 13.67 0.34
C TYR A 68 -6.47 13.42 0.50
N VAL A 69 -7.33 14.05 -0.31
CA VAL A 69 -8.77 13.73 -0.36
C VAL A 69 -8.97 12.27 -0.76
N VAL A 70 -8.24 11.78 -1.78
CA VAL A 70 -8.28 10.36 -2.15
C VAL A 70 -7.90 9.47 -0.97
N ALA A 71 -6.82 9.78 -0.25
CA ALA A 71 -6.40 9.02 0.92
C ALA A 71 -7.47 8.98 2.02
N ILE A 72 -8.15 10.11 2.28
CA ILE A 72 -9.27 10.17 3.22
C ILE A 72 -10.42 9.28 2.74
N MET A 73 -10.75 9.31 1.46
CA MET A 73 -11.87 8.52 0.88
C MET A 73 -11.58 7.02 0.91
N LEU A 74 -10.35 6.60 0.63
CA LEU A 74 -9.91 5.22 0.78
C LEU A 74 -9.99 4.76 2.25
N SER A 75 -9.54 5.61 3.18
CA SER A 75 -9.67 5.33 4.62
C SER A 75 -11.14 5.22 5.03
N HIS A 76 -12.01 6.06 4.48
CA HIS A 76 -13.44 6.04 4.77
C HIS A 76 -14.12 4.78 4.24
N ALA A 77 -13.79 4.36 3.01
CA ALA A 77 -14.29 3.12 2.44
C ALA A 77 -13.95 1.91 3.32
N TYR A 78 -12.81 1.95 4.01
CA TYR A 78 -12.39 0.89 4.93
C TYR A 78 -13.10 0.96 6.30
N ASN A 79 -13.16 2.14 6.93
CA ASN A 79 -13.63 2.26 8.32
C ASN A 79 -15.10 2.69 8.47
N SER A 80 -15.73 3.19 7.40
CA SER A 80 -17.09 3.75 7.37
C SER A 80 -17.36 4.84 8.43
N ASP A 81 -16.31 5.49 8.96
CA ASP A 81 -16.46 6.53 9.98
C ASP A 81 -16.65 7.89 9.32
N LEU A 82 -17.91 8.29 9.18
CA LEU A 82 -18.26 9.58 8.57
C LEU A 82 -17.78 10.77 9.43
N GLY A 83 -17.86 10.66 10.76
CA GLY A 83 -17.47 11.75 11.65
C GLY A 83 -15.99 12.09 11.55
N GLN A 84 -15.14 11.05 11.58
CA GLN A 84 -13.70 11.20 11.37
C GLN A 84 -13.38 11.74 9.98
N THR A 85 -14.05 11.23 8.94
CA THR A 85 -13.85 11.69 7.56
C THR A 85 -14.17 13.16 7.37
N ILE A 86 -15.31 13.63 7.87
CA ILE A 86 -15.69 15.04 7.76
C ILE A 86 -14.71 15.94 8.53
N ASN A 87 -14.27 15.52 9.71
CA ASN A 87 -13.25 16.26 10.46
C ASN A 87 -11.96 16.41 9.65
N ARG A 88 -11.45 15.33 9.05
CA ARG A 88 -10.26 15.37 8.19
C ARG A 88 -10.46 16.24 6.96
N LEU A 89 -11.57 16.12 6.25
CA LEU A 89 -11.87 16.96 5.09
C LEU A 89 -11.97 18.45 5.46
N SER A 90 -12.57 18.76 6.60
CA SER A 90 -12.63 20.14 7.12
C SER A 90 -11.24 20.66 7.47
N GLU A 91 -10.35 19.79 7.93
CA GLU A 91 -8.97 20.14 8.22
C GLU A 91 -8.20 20.48 6.95
N LEU A 92 -8.50 19.95 5.77
CA LEU A 92 -7.81 20.35 4.53
C LEU A 92 -8.17 21.76 4.06
N ASN A 93 -9.28 22.32 4.55
CA ASN A 93 -9.80 23.62 4.20
C ASN A 93 -9.95 23.80 2.66
N LEU A 94 -10.68 22.89 2.03
CA LEU A 94 -10.99 22.91 0.59
C LEU A 94 -12.13 23.87 0.21
N GLY A 95 -12.87 24.37 1.20
CA GLY A 95 -14.00 25.27 1.01
C GLY A 95 -15.02 25.18 2.15
N LEU A 96 -16.18 25.82 1.99
CA LEU A 96 -17.27 25.79 2.97
C LEU A 96 -18.02 24.44 3.00
N ASP A 97 -17.82 23.59 2.01
CA ASP A 97 -18.55 22.33 1.85
C ASP A 97 -17.59 21.15 1.62
N PRO A 98 -17.25 20.38 2.68
CA PRO A 98 -16.28 19.29 2.58
C PRO A 98 -16.75 18.16 1.66
N ILE A 99 -18.04 17.82 1.67
CA ILE A 99 -18.57 16.76 0.82
C ILE A 99 -18.56 17.20 -0.65
N GLY A 100 -18.84 18.49 -0.90
CA GLY A 100 -18.81 19.06 -2.26
C GLY A 100 -17.39 19.06 -2.83
N SER A 101 -16.40 19.32 -1.99
CA SER A 101 -15.00 19.27 -2.39
C SER A 101 -14.54 17.86 -2.82
N VAL A 102 -15.10 16.80 -2.23
CA VAL A 102 -14.86 15.42 -2.67
C VAL A 102 -15.44 15.18 -4.06
N ALA A 103 -16.68 15.63 -4.30
CA ALA A 103 -17.32 15.53 -5.61
C ALA A 103 -16.51 16.28 -6.69
N THR A 104 -16.03 17.49 -6.39
CA THR A 104 -15.15 18.24 -7.30
C THR A 104 -13.83 17.51 -7.55
N ALA A 105 -13.17 17.03 -6.50
CA ALA A 105 -11.93 16.26 -6.62
C ALA A 105 -12.12 14.99 -7.49
N ALA A 106 -13.22 14.25 -7.30
CA ALA A 106 -13.55 13.09 -8.11
C ALA A 106 -13.73 13.46 -9.60
N CYS A 107 -14.38 14.59 -9.89
CA CYS A 107 -14.59 15.10 -11.25
C CYS A 107 -13.26 15.49 -11.92
N ASP A 108 -12.38 16.17 -11.20
CA ASP A 108 -11.06 16.57 -11.72
C ASP A 108 -10.18 15.35 -11.98
N LEU A 109 -10.18 14.38 -11.06
CA LEU A 109 -9.45 13.11 -11.21
C LEU A 109 -9.99 12.29 -12.38
N ALA A 110 -11.32 12.22 -12.55
CA ALA A 110 -11.96 11.49 -13.65
C ALA A 110 -11.63 12.06 -15.04
N ARG A 111 -11.27 13.35 -15.12
CA ARG A 111 -10.83 14.01 -16.37
C ARG A 111 -9.33 13.92 -16.61
N SER A 112 -8.57 13.49 -15.61
CA SER A 112 -7.12 13.35 -15.68
C SER A 112 -6.71 11.91 -16.05
N GLY A 113 -5.42 11.67 -16.26
CA GLY A 113 -4.87 10.31 -16.44
C GLY A 113 -4.95 9.42 -15.19
N TYR A 114 -5.53 9.90 -14.08
CA TYR A 114 -5.69 9.12 -12.86
C TYR A 114 -6.53 7.85 -13.07
N VAL A 115 -7.49 7.88 -14.00
CA VAL A 115 -8.33 6.73 -14.37
C VAL A 115 -7.64 5.71 -15.26
N ASP A 116 -6.39 5.95 -15.68
CA ASP A 116 -5.63 5.00 -16.50
C ASP A 116 -5.18 3.75 -15.71
N SER A 117 -5.36 3.78 -14.38
CA SER A 117 -5.04 2.67 -13.49
C SER A 117 -6.30 2.09 -12.81
N SER A 118 -6.30 0.78 -12.55
CA SER A 118 -7.37 0.11 -11.80
C SER A 118 -7.54 0.68 -10.39
N ALA A 119 -6.43 1.06 -9.73
CA ALA A 119 -6.41 1.71 -8.44
C ALA A 119 -7.10 3.08 -8.48
N GLY A 120 -6.81 3.89 -9.50
CA GLY A 120 -7.43 5.21 -9.66
C GLY A 120 -8.92 5.13 -9.95
N VAL A 121 -9.37 4.21 -10.81
CA VAL A 121 -10.80 3.94 -11.02
C VAL A 121 -11.49 3.53 -9.72
N ARG A 122 -10.87 2.64 -8.94
CA ARG A 122 -11.40 2.19 -7.64
C ARG A 122 -11.49 3.35 -6.64
N ALA A 123 -10.46 4.18 -6.56
CA ALA A 123 -10.45 5.36 -5.69
C ALA A 123 -11.61 6.31 -6.02
N ILE A 124 -11.82 6.65 -7.30
CA ILE A 124 -12.94 7.51 -7.69
C ILE A 124 -14.29 6.87 -7.33
N ARG A 125 -14.48 5.56 -7.53
CA ARG A 125 -15.73 4.89 -7.12
C ARG A 125 -16.03 5.04 -5.63
N TYR A 126 -15.02 4.96 -4.76
CA TYR A 126 -15.24 5.23 -3.33
C TYR A 126 -15.64 6.69 -3.06
N MET A 127 -15.08 7.64 -3.82
CA MET A 127 -15.52 9.04 -3.75
C MET A 127 -16.98 9.18 -4.20
N GLN A 128 -17.38 8.50 -5.28
CA GLN A 128 -18.76 8.49 -5.80
C GLN A 128 -19.73 8.01 -4.73
N THR A 129 -19.51 6.80 -4.22
CA THR A 129 -20.33 6.23 -3.16
C THR A 129 -20.40 7.16 -1.95
N PHE A 130 -19.29 7.78 -1.55
CA PHE A 130 -19.27 8.71 -0.42
C PHE A 130 -20.21 9.90 -0.61
N TYR A 131 -20.14 10.60 -1.74
CA TYR A 131 -20.98 11.79 -1.94
C TYR A 131 -22.43 11.45 -2.32
N GLU A 132 -22.67 10.32 -3.00
CA GLU A 132 -24.01 9.84 -3.35
C GLU A 132 -24.84 9.50 -2.11
N LEU A 133 -24.22 8.82 -1.12
CA LEU A 133 -24.86 8.53 0.17
C LEU A 133 -25.29 9.80 0.91
N GLN A 134 -24.65 10.92 0.61
CA GLN A 134 -24.95 12.23 1.18
C GLN A 134 -25.89 13.07 0.29
N GLY A 135 -26.46 12.46 -0.74
CA GLY A 135 -27.41 13.10 -1.67
C GLY A 135 -26.77 14.11 -2.62
N ARG A 136 -25.48 13.97 -2.91
CA ARG A 136 -24.74 14.82 -3.87
C ARG A 136 -24.49 14.04 -5.16
N GLN A 137 -24.16 14.77 -6.22
CA GLN A 137 -23.77 14.21 -7.52
C GLN A 137 -22.56 14.97 -8.06
N SER A 138 -21.80 14.34 -8.96
CA SER A 138 -20.65 14.95 -9.61
C SER A 138 -20.56 14.62 -11.09
N CYS A 139 -19.71 15.34 -11.82
CA CYS A 139 -19.42 14.98 -13.22
C CYS A 139 -18.78 13.59 -13.35
N ALA A 140 -18.09 13.12 -12.31
CA ALA A 140 -17.44 11.81 -12.28
C ALA A 140 -18.42 10.64 -12.55
N ASP A 141 -19.69 10.80 -12.16
CA ASP A 141 -20.77 9.81 -12.34
C ASP A 141 -20.99 9.44 -13.81
N SER A 142 -20.79 10.40 -14.70
CA SER A 142 -20.95 10.21 -16.15
C SER A 142 -19.66 9.83 -16.88
N LEU A 143 -18.51 9.99 -16.24
CA LEU A 143 -17.20 9.86 -16.89
C LEU A 143 -16.57 8.48 -16.70
N LEU A 144 -17.01 7.73 -15.68
CA LEU A 144 -16.57 6.36 -15.48
C LEU A 144 -17.50 5.39 -16.22
N PRO A 145 -16.97 4.42 -16.97
CA PRO A 145 -17.79 3.36 -17.53
C PRO A 145 -18.41 2.56 -16.38
N GLU A 146 -19.74 2.54 -16.34
CA GLU A 146 -20.51 1.68 -15.46
C GLU A 146 -20.22 0.24 -15.87
N VAL A 147 -19.52 -0.50 -15.01
CA VAL A 147 -19.36 -1.94 -15.22
C VAL A 147 -20.68 -2.56 -14.79
N GLU A 148 -21.59 -2.65 -15.76
CA GLU A 148 -22.88 -3.32 -15.61
C GLU A 148 -22.61 -4.82 -15.41
N VAL A 149 -22.44 -5.24 -14.15
CA VAL A 149 -22.37 -6.67 -13.81
C VAL A 149 -23.80 -7.20 -13.76
N VAL A 150 -24.33 -7.61 -14.93
CA VAL A 150 -25.61 -8.32 -15.02
C VAL A 150 -25.42 -9.73 -14.46
N LEU A 151 -25.67 -9.91 -13.16
CA LEU A 151 -25.79 -11.23 -12.52
C LEU A 151 -27.26 -11.67 -12.57
N GLU A 152 -27.70 -12.27 -13.67
CA GLU A 152 -28.92 -13.07 -13.68
C GLU A 152 -28.69 -14.35 -12.88
N ALA A 153 -28.89 -14.30 -11.57
CA ALA A 153 -28.97 -15.49 -10.72
C ALA A 153 -30.41 -16.01 -10.70
N THR A 154 -30.70 -17.06 -11.48
CA THR A 154 -31.94 -17.82 -11.37
C THR A 154 -31.91 -18.69 -10.13
N ILE A 155 -32.52 -18.23 -9.04
CA ILE A 155 -32.68 -19.01 -7.80
C ILE A 155 -33.86 -19.97 -7.98
N SER A 156 -33.59 -21.26 -8.15
CA SER A 156 -34.60 -22.31 -7.97
C SER A 156 -34.80 -22.59 -6.48
N VAL A 157 -35.87 -22.06 -5.89
CA VAL A 157 -36.26 -22.35 -4.51
C VAL A 157 -37.00 -23.69 -4.47
N PRO A 158 -36.63 -24.66 -3.61
CA PRO A 158 -37.41 -25.88 -3.43
C PRO A 158 -38.76 -25.56 -2.76
N THR A 159 -39.85 -25.94 -3.41
CA THR A 159 -41.23 -25.86 -2.90
C THR A 159 -41.38 -26.63 -1.58
N ALA A 160 -41.76 -25.93 -0.51
CA ALA A 160 -42.08 -26.56 0.77
C ALA A 160 -43.28 -27.51 0.65
N THR A 161 -43.11 -28.74 1.14
CA THR A 161 -44.18 -29.73 1.27
C THR A 161 -45.22 -29.25 2.31
N PRO A 162 -46.52 -29.19 1.97
CA PRO A 162 -47.55 -28.72 2.90
C PRO A 162 -47.72 -29.66 4.09
N THR A 163 -47.53 -29.12 5.29
CA THR A 163 -47.92 -29.76 6.56
C THR A 163 -49.41 -29.48 6.80
N LEU A 164 -50.13 -30.50 7.28
CA LEU A 164 -51.59 -30.49 7.49
C LEU A 164 -52.06 -29.38 8.45
N PRO A 165 -53.24 -28.76 8.21
CA PRO A 165 -53.78 -27.72 9.05
C PRO A 165 -54.39 -28.26 10.37
N PRO A 166 -54.20 -27.57 11.51
CA PRO A 166 -54.97 -27.83 12.73
C PRO A 166 -56.41 -27.30 12.60
N PRO A 167 -57.38 -27.85 13.37
CA PRO A 167 -58.80 -27.52 13.25
C PRO A 167 -59.13 -26.10 13.75
N PRO A 168 -60.19 -25.47 13.21
CA PRO A 168 -60.52 -24.07 13.45
C PRO A 168 -61.24 -23.86 14.79
N THR A 169 -61.06 -22.68 15.41
CA THR A 169 -62.14 -21.76 15.81
C THR A 169 -61.62 -20.66 16.74
N LYS A 170 -61.76 -19.40 16.32
CA LYS A 170 -62.51 -18.30 16.98
C LYS A 170 -62.36 -17.05 16.10
N THR A 171 -63.49 -16.62 15.55
CA THR A 171 -63.70 -15.42 14.73
C THR A 171 -63.29 -14.13 15.45
N PRO A 172 -62.48 -13.24 14.83
CA PRO A 172 -62.41 -11.85 15.22
C PRO A 172 -63.35 -10.98 14.37
N THR A 173 -64.18 -10.19 15.05
CA THR A 173 -65.06 -9.17 14.49
C THR A 173 -64.25 -8.01 13.88
N LEU A 174 -64.65 -7.59 12.68
CA LEU A 174 -64.11 -6.42 11.96
C LEU A 174 -64.36 -5.11 12.73
N ARG A 175 -63.33 -4.25 12.79
CA ARG A 175 -63.46 -2.80 12.95
C ARG A 175 -62.52 -2.11 11.95
N PRO A 176 -63.02 -1.19 11.10
CA PRO A 176 -62.20 -0.30 10.32
C PRO A 176 -61.82 0.93 11.16
N ASP A 177 -60.56 1.37 11.06
CA ASP A 177 -60.19 2.76 10.73
C ASP A 177 -58.66 2.91 10.87
N ALA A 178 -58.07 3.53 9.86
CA ALA A 178 -56.65 3.70 9.66
C ALA A 178 -56.03 4.72 10.62
N GLU A 179 -54.71 4.59 10.85
CA GLU A 179 -53.70 5.61 10.51
C GLU A 179 -52.54 5.66 11.53
N SER A 180 -51.37 5.18 11.08
CA SER A 180 -50.02 5.78 11.26
C SER A 180 -48.98 4.69 10.97
N THR A 181 -48.63 4.52 9.70
CA THR A 181 -47.50 3.67 9.31
C THR A 181 -46.22 4.45 9.62
N GLN A 182 -45.57 4.12 10.74
CA GLN A 182 -44.18 4.52 10.96
C GLN A 182 -43.32 3.90 9.87
N ALA A 183 -42.41 4.71 9.32
CA ALA A 183 -41.51 4.33 8.24
C ALA A 183 -40.77 3.03 8.56
N ALA A 184 -40.86 2.08 7.63
CA ALA A 184 -40.07 0.87 7.67
C ALA A 184 -38.58 1.24 7.72
N PHE A 185 -37.85 0.67 8.67
CA PHE A 185 -36.39 0.71 8.66
C PHE A 185 -35.91 0.12 7.33
N VAL A 186 -35.20 0.94 6.55
CA VAL A 186 -34.48 0.47 5.36
C VAL A 186 -33.35 -0.41 5.86
N VAL A 187 -33.52 -1.73 5.73
CA VAL A 187 -32.41 -2.66 5.87
C VAL A 187 -31.58 -2.48 4.61
N VAL A 188 -30.53 -1.66 4.69
CA VAL A 188 -29.50 -1.60 3.66
C VAL A 188 -28.92 -3.01 3.55
N PRO A 189 -28.93 -3.64 2.36
CA PRO A 189 -28.31 -4.94 2.20
C PRO A 189 -26.84 -4.79 2.56
N THR A 190 -26.39 -5.51 3.58
CA THR A 190 -24.96 -5.67 3.85
C THR A 190 -24.38 -6.39 2.64
N SER A 191 -23.77 -5.63 1.72
CA SER A 191 -23.03 -6.21 0.60
C SER A 191 -22.01 -7.18 1.19
N VAL A 192 -22.15 -8.46 0.85
CA VAL A 192 -21.16 -9.48 1.20
C VAL A 192 -19.82 -8.99 0.62
N PRO A 193 -18.71 -9.02 1.39
CA PRO A 193 -17.41 -8.63 0.86
C PRO A 193 -17.14 -9.42 -0.42
N GLU A 194 -16.99 -8.73 -1.55
CA GLU A 194 -16.61 -9.37 -2.80
C GLU A 194 -15.19 -9.95 -2.59
N ARG A 195 -15.10 -11.28 -2.53
CA ARG A 195 -13.81 -11.98 -2.55
C ARG A 195 -13.20 -11.77 -3.92
N ALA A 196 -12.35 -10.75 -4.02
CA ALA A 196 -11.64 -10.41 -5.24
C ALA A 196 -10.34 -11.22 -5.41
N TYR A 197 -9.81 -11.81 -4.33
CA TYR A 197 -8.55 -12.55 -4.33
C TYR A 197 -8.65 -13.88 -3.58
N GLU A 198 -7.91 -14.87 -4.07
CA GLU A 198 -7.65 -16.14 -3.40
C GLU A 198 -6.17 -16.20 -3.00
N GLY A 199 -5.90 -16.45 -1.71
CA GLY A 199 -4.57 -16.48 -1.13
C GLY A 199 -4.09 -17.88 -0.82
N GLY A 200 -2.81 -18.17 -1.09
CA GLY A 200 -2.21 -19.46 -0.78
C GLY A 200 -0.72 -19.38 -0.47
N ILE A 201 -0.23 -20.36 0.28
CA ILE A 201 1.22 -20.52 0.52
C ILE A 201 1.82 -21.22 -0.70
N GLY A 202 2.66 -20.52 -1.45
CA GLY A 202 3.38 -21.04 -2.61
C GLY A 202 4.58 -21.93 -2.24
N GLY A 203 5.09 -21.81 -1.01
CA GLY A 203 6.15 -22.66 -0.49
C GLY A 203 6.88 -22.05 0.70
N THR A 204 7.94 -22.73 1.13
CA THR A 204 8.83 -22.30 2.22
C THR A 204 10.28 -22.44 1.83
N TYR A 205 11.15 -21.63 2.42
CA TYR A 205 12.59 -21.73 2.24
C TYR A 205 13.34 -21.43 3.56
N CYS A 206 14.59 -21.86 3.63
CA CYS A 206 15.45 -21.64 4.79
C CYS A 206 16.74 -20.98 4.33
N ASP A 207 16.93 -19.71 4.70
CA ASP A 207 18.06 -18.87 4.30
C ASP A 207 18.49 -18.02 5.50
N SER A 208 19.80 -17.84 5.72
CA SER A 208 20.32 -17.10 6.87
C SER A 208 20.26 -15.59 6.69
N GLU A 209 20.33 -15.08 5.45
CA GLU A 209 20.20 -13.66 5.13
C GLU A 209 18.72 -13.23 5.13
N LEU A 210 17.86 -14.07 4.53
CA LEU A 210 16.41 -13.87 4.41
C LEU A 210 15.61 -14.68 5.43
N SER A 211 16.15 -14.83 6.64
CA SER A 211 15.57 -15.65 7.72
C SER A 211 14.25 -15.07 8.26
N GLY A 212 13.20 -15.88 8.37
CA GLY A 212 11.93 -15.49 9.01
C GLY A 212 11.17 -14.39 8.30
N LEU A 213 11.09 -14.44 6.97
CA LEU A 213 10.33 -13.50 6.16
C LEU A 213 9.05 -14.16 5.62
N ILE A 214 7.96 -13.38 5.59
CA ILE A 214 6.78 -13.69 4.79
C ILE A 214 6.88 -12.81 3.54
N GLU A 215 7.17 -13.42 2.40
CA GLU A 215 7.16 -12.73 1.11
C GLU A 215 5.78 -12.86 0.48
N VAL A 216 5.17 -11.74 0.18
CA VAL A 216 3.83 -11.68 -0.41
C VAL A 216 3.92 -11.13 -1.83
N ARG A 217 3.28 -11.84 -2.77
CA ARG A 217 3.07 -11.37 -4.14
C ARG A 217 1.59 -11.30 -4.46
N VAL A 218 1.13 -10.17 -5.00
CA VAL A 218 -0.25 -9.99 -5.45
C VAL A 218 -0.29 -9.91 -6.97
N VAL A 219 -1.01 -10.83 -7.60
CA VAL A 219 -1.07 -10.93 -9.06
C VAL A 219 -2.52 -10.95 -9.57
N ASP A 220 -2.72 -10.51 -10.80
CA ASP A 220 -4.00 -10.61 -11.50
C ASP A 220 -4.28 -12.05 -12.00
N PHE A 221 -5.38 -12.22 -12.74
CA PHE A 221 -5.74 -13.50 -13.33
C PHE A 221 -4.77 -13.97 -14.43
N ASN A 222 -3.99 -13.07 -15.04
CA ASN A 222 -2.95 -13.38 -16.03
C ASN A 222 -1.56 -13.61 -15.40
N GLY A 223 -1.42 -13.40 -14.09
CA GLY A 223 -0.13 -13.47 -13.39
C GLY A 223 0.66 -12.16 -13.41
N GLN A 224 0.07 -11.06 -13.87
CA GLN A 224 0.69 -9.73 -13.83
C GLN A 224 0.65 -9.17 -12.41
N GLY A 225 1.77 -8.60 -11.96
CA GLY A 225 1.91 -8.04 -10.63
C GLY A 225 1.06 -6.79 -10.37
N ILE A 226 0.48 -6.71 -9.17
CA ILE A 226 -0.37 -5.61 -8.71
C ILE A 226 0.27 -4.94 -7.49
N GLY A 227 0.64 -3.67 -7.64
CA GLY A 227 1.10 -2.81 -6.54
C GLY A 227 -0.05 -2.07 -5.85
N GLY A 228 0.23 -1.54 -4.66
CA GLY A 228 -0.71 -0.73 -3.88
C GLY A 228 -1.77 -1.54 -3.12
N GLU A 229 -1.66 -2.86 -3.09
CA GLU A 229 -2.63 -3.73 -2.41
C GLU A 229 -2.22 -3.94 -0.95
N MET A 230 -3.17 -3.77 -0.03
CA MET A 230 -2.93 -3.87 1.41
C MET A 230 -2.98 -5.32 1.87
N ILE A 231 -1.93 -5.73 2.55
CA ILE A 231 -1.80 -7.03 3.20
C ILE A 231 -1.88 -6.83 4.70
N ARG A 232 -2.59 -7.73 5.36
CA ARG A 232 -2.63 -7.81 6.82
C ARG A 232 -2.04 -9.12 7.28
N VAL A 233 -1.21 -9.04 8.32
CA VAL A 233 -0.72 -10.19 9.08
C VAL A 233 -1.21 -10.09 10.52
N ARG A 234 -1.70 -11.20 11.06
CA ARG A 234 -2.24 -11.28 12.43
C ARG A 234 -1.56 -12.38 13.20
N TRP A 235 -1.37 -12.17 14.49
CA TRP A 235 -0.79 -13.14 15.42
C TRP A 235 -1.42 -13.03 16.80
N ASP A 236 -0.95 -13.83 17.76
CA ASP A 236 -1.38 -13.77 19.15
C ASP A 236 -0.92 -12.45 19.82
N GLY A 237 -1.83 -11.48 19.87
CA GLY A 237 -1.59 -10.21 20.55
C GLY A 237 -1.42 -9.01 19.62
N GLY A 238 -1.64 -9.15 18.31
CA GLY A 238 -1.62 -8.00 17.41
C GLY A 238 -1.90 -8.31 15.94
N GLU A 239 -1.94 -7.24 15.17
CA GLU A 239 -1.92 -7.26 13.71
C GLU A 239 -0.99 -6.17 13.19
N ASP A 240 -0.44 -6.38 11.99
CA ASP A 240 0.30 -5.37 11.24
C ASP A 240 -0.19 -5.34 9.80
N ARG A 241 0.03 -4.21 9.13
CA ARG A 241 -0.42 -3.97 7.75
C ARG A 241 0.70 -3.35 6.93
N PHE A 242 0.87 -3.89 5.74
CA PHE A 242 1.88 -3.46 4.79
C PHE A 242 1.30 -3.51 3.37
N VAL A 243 1.98 -2.88 2.42
CA VAL A 243 1.43 -2.62 1.08
C VAL A 243 2.42 -3.10 0.01
N THR A 244 1.91 -3.69 -1.07
CA THR A 244 2.73 -4.08 -2.23
C THR A 244 3.26 -2.89 -3.02
N GLY A 245 4.43 -3.03 -3.63
CA GLY A 245 5.01 -2.02 -4.52
C GLY A 245 5.76 -0.89 -3.83
N LEU A 246 5.99 -0.97 -2.52
CA LEU A 246 6.81 0.00 -1.76
C LEU A 246 8.32 -0.28 -1.81
N LYS A 247 8.76 -1.33 -2.54
CA LYS A 247 10.16 -1.74 -2.68
C LYS A 247 10.59 -1.70 -4.16
N PRO A 248 11.08 -0.54 -4.67
CA PRO A 248 11.39 -0.36 -6.09
C PRO A 248 12.51 -1.27 -6.60
N GLU A 249 13.36 -1.80 -5.72
CA GLU A 249 14.43 -2.75 -6.02
C GLU A 249 13.95 -4.20 -6.24
N ARG A 250 12.67 -4.50 -5.94
CA ARG A 250 12.04 -5.80 -6.17
C ARG A 250 11.10 -5.67 -7.38
N ASP A 251 9.80 -5.85 -7.17
CA ASP A 251 8.77 -5.74 -8.19
C ASP A 251 7.53 -5.03 -7.60
N VAL A 252 6.61 -4.60 -8.47
CA VAL A 252 5.41 -3.86 -8.06
C VAL A 252 4.46 -4.71 -7.22
N GLU A 253 4.44 -6.03 -7.39
CA GLU A 253 3.61 -6.95 -6.59
C GLU A 253 4.20 -7.32 -5.23
N TYR A 254 5.44 -6.93 -4.96
CA TYR A 254 6.18 -7.45 -3.83
C TYR A 254 5.87 -6.67 -2.55
N ALA A 255 5.68 -7.41 -1.47
CA ALA A 255 5.79 -6.91 -0.11
C ALA A 255 6.38 -7.98 0.82
N ASP A 256 6.94 -7.56 1.94
CA ASP A 256 7.47 -8.48 2.94
C ASP A 256 7.09 -8.09 4.37
N PHE A 257 7.11 -9.10 5.25
CA PHE A 257 6.95 -8.93 6.68
C PHE A 257 7.97 -9.78 7.43
N LYS A 258 8.62 -9.20 8.45
CA LYS A 258 9.60 -9.89 9.29
C LYS A 258 8.89 -10.56 10.48
N MET A 259 9.00 -11.87 10.56
CA MET A 259 8.45 -12.65 11.66
C MET A 259 9.37 -12.62 12.89
N GLU A 260 8.76 -12.56 14.06
CA GLU A 260 9.33 -13.01 15.32
C GLU A 260 9.31 -14.54 15.41
N ALA A 261 10.42 -15.13 15.87
CA ALA A 261 10.59 -16.57 16.01
C ALA A 261 9.63 -17.17 17.05
N GLY A 262 9.14 -18.39 16.78
CA GLY A 262 8.26 -19.13 17.70
C GLY A 262 6.80 -18.67 17.72
N ARG A 263 6.42 -17.75 16.82
CA ARG A 263 5.04 -17.23 16.68
C ARG A 263 4.35 -17.79 15.44
N SER A 264 3.01 -17.79 15.48
CA SER A 264 2.16 -18.21 14.37
C SER A 264 1.40 -17.02 13.78
N TYR A 265 1.33 -16.95 12.45
CA TYR A 265 0.79 -15.83 11.70
C TYR A 265 -0.31 -16.28 10.76
N ILE A 266 -1.32 -15.44 10.60
CA ILE A 266 -2.38 -15.57 9.60
C ILE A 266 -2.32 -14.35 8.70
N VAL A 267 -2.24 -14.57 7.39
CA VAL A 267 -2.15 -13.51 6.37
C VAL A 267 -3.45 -13.43 5.59
N ASP A 268 -3.93 -12.21 5.34
CA ASP A 268 -5.15 -11.95 4.57
C ASP A 268 -5.06 -10.60 3.85
N MET A 269 -5.90 -10.40 2.84
CA MET A 269 -6.13 -9.08 2.23
C MET A 269 -7.44 -8.50 2.79
N PRO A 270 -7.39 -7.50 3.68
CA PRO A 270 -8.57 -7.00 4.37
C PRO A 270 -9.69 -6.56 3.42
N GLY A 271 -10.83 -7.23 3.47
CA GLY A 271 -12.00 -6.93 2.63
C GLY A 271 -11.89 -7.40 1.18
N LEU A 272 -10.80 -8.06 0.80
CA LEU A 272 -10.50 -8.49 -0.57
C LEU A 272 -10.26 -10.00 -0.69
N SER A 273 -9.78 -10.66 0.37
CA SER A 273 -9.62 -12.11 0.44
C SER A 273 -10.08 -12.66 1.79
N ASP A 274 -10.42 -13.95 1.81
CA ASP A 274 -10.44 -14.70 3.06
C ASP A 274 -9.01 -14.86 3.61
N PRO A 275 -8.85 -15.08 4.92
CA PRO A 275 -7.56 -15.44 5.48
C PRO A 275 -7.05 -16.76 4.93
N ILE A 276 -5.74 -16.86 4.70
CA ILE A 276 -5.14 -18.13 4.29
C ILE A 276 -5.46 -19.20 5.34
N SER A 277 -5.91 -20.37 4.87
CA SER A 277 -6.39 -21.44 5.75
C SER A 277 -5.27 -22.07 6.60
N SER A 278 -4.02 -21.95 6.14
CA SER A 278 -2.84 -22.53 6.78
C SER A 278 -2.09 -21.48 7.57
N ALA A 279 -1.88 -21.72 8.85
CA ALA A 279 -1.09 -20.83 9.70
C ALA A 279 0.41 -20.89 9.30
N ILE A 280 1.04 -19.73 9.24
CA ILE A 280 2.46 -19.57 8.96
C ILE A 280 3.22 -19.60 10.28
N ASN A 281 4.11 -20.57 10.47
CA ASN A 281 4.81 -20.77 11.74
C ASN A 281 6.27 -20.38 11.61
N ALA A 282 6.75 -19.46 12.46
CA ALA A 282 8.13 -19.01 12.50
C ALA A 282 9.03 -20.03 13.22
N ASN A 283 9.13 -21.24 12.67
CA ASN A 283 9.90 -22.33 13.22
C ASN A 283 11.38 -22.24 12.80
N PRO A 284 12.32 -22.64 13.69
CA PRO A 284 13.73 -22.69 13.34
C PRO A 284 13.97 -23.74 12.24
N CYS A 285 14.93 -23.47 11.37
CA CYS A 285 15.39 -24.36 10.31
C CYS A 285 16.91 -24.28 10.19
N THR A 286 17.53 -25.32 9.63
CA THR A 286 18.98 -25.36 9.37
C THR A 286 19.21 -25.24 7.88
N THR A 287 20.05 -24.28 7.45
CA THR A 287 20.41 -24.09 6.04
C THR A 287 21.26 -25.25 5.54
N ALA A 288 21.46 -25.34 4.21
CA ALA A 288 22.36 -26.33 3.62
C ALA A 288 23.83 -26.20 4.09
N SER A 289 24.25 -25.01 4.53
CA SER A 289 25.57 -24.74 5.09
C SER A 289 25.67 -25.07 6.60
N GLY A 290 24.57 -25.46 7.24
CA GLY A 290 24.54 -25.81 8.67
C GLY A 290 24.22 -24.63 9.61
N GLU A 291 23.87 -23.47 9.08
CA GLU A 291 23.51 -22.28 9.88
C GLU A 291 22.07 -22.37 10.38
N GLN A 292 21.81 -21.84 11.57
CA GLN A 292 20.46 -21.76 12.13
C GLN A 292 19.75 -20.51 11.62
N ALA A 293 18.54 -20.68 11.11
CA ALA A 293 17.66 -19.62 10.63
C ALA A 293 16.21 -19.88 11.05
N VAL A 294 15.31 -18.99 10.68
CA VAL A 294 13.85 -19.15 10.82
C VAL A 294 13.28 -19.38 9.43
N THR A 295 12.32 -20.30 9.33
CA THR A 295 11.67 -20.65 8.06
C THR A 295 10.95 -19.43 7.48
N SER A 296 11.20 -19.17 6.20
CA SER A 296 10.55 -18.10 5.43
C SER A 296 9.52 -18.68 4.47
N TYR A 297 8.54 -17.88 4.09
CA TYR A 297 7.35 -18.32 3.35
C TYR A 297 7.13 -17.46 2.10
N TYR A 298 6.71 -18.11 1.01
CA TYR A 298 6.16 -17.44 -0.15
C TYR A 298 4.63 -17.53 -0.09
N VAL A 299 3.96 -16.39 -0.15
CA VAL A 299 2.51 -16.26 -0.17
C VAL A 299 2.11 -15.54 -1.44
N THR A 300 1.16 -16.11 -2.17
CA THR A 300 0.63 -15.50 -3.39
C THR A 300 -0.86 -15.27 -3.24
N PHE A 301 -1.29 -14.04 -3.50
CA PHE A 301 -2.70 -13.70 -3.70
C PHE A 301 -2.96 -13.52 -5.19
N ARG A 302 -3.92 -14.26 -5.71
CA ARG A 302 -4.32 -14.17 -7.12
C ARG A 302 -5.74 -13.63 -7.23
N ARG A 303 -5.95 -12.66 -8.10
CA ARG A 303 -7.28 -12.13 -8.37
C ARG A 303 -8.18 -13.23 -8.98
N VAL A 304 -9.33 -13.48 -8.35
CA VAL A 304 -10.38 -14.33 -8.92
C VAL A 304 -11.19 -13.49 -9.91
N GLY A 305 -11.30 -13.99 -11.14
CA GLY A 305 -11.98 -13.33 -12.25
C GLY A 305 -13.45 -13.71 -12.33
#